data_AF-A0A7J6QEL9-F1
#
_entry.id   AF-A0A7J6QEL9-F1
#
_cell.length_a   1.000
_cell.length_b   1.000
_cell.length_c   1.000
_cell.angle_alpha   90.00
_cell.angle_beta   90.00
_cell.angle_gamma   90.00
#
_symmetry.space_group_name_H-M   'P 1'
#
loop_
_entity.id
_entity.type
_entity.pdbx_description
1 polymer ?
#
loop_
_entity_poly.entity_id
_entity_poly.type
_entity_poly.pdbx_seq_one_letter_code
_entity_poly.pdbx_strand_id
1 'polypeptide(L)'
;VIIVGLAEAAAVDGCLTARLQQELCADDGSGEETSMNRLYKHMDGSEVAFTCLVCGIAMGVQWIVYEILKMNKFCRQLYCQHLWHPKEIERNRTLQPGDRPPKIWPFPTILHSWFTLRKYDLLPWIGPDAFMVLRYCQTCFLFCCWAAVLSFATLIPMYWSGENDSLVYGVNLLSFSNLDRSSQWFWSPVAAAYILSALFLFLLSREYRLFAHVRSAWVTSMPGKDWQQRRSPKVHGPVLFSAR
;
A
#
# COMPACT_ATOMS: atom_id res chain seq x y z
N VAL A 1 4.53 -16.15 10.00
CA VAL A 1 4.27 -14.78 10.50
C VAL A 1 3.19 -14.08 9.68
N ILE A 2 3.33 -13.93 8.35
CA ILE A 2 2.24 -13.41 7.49
C ILE A 2 0.94 -14.22 7.63
N ILE A 3 1.04 -15.55 7.72
CA ILE A 3 -0.13 -16.44 7.91
C ILE A 3 -0.78 -16.28 9.29
N VAL A 4 0.00 -15.94 10.33
CA VAL A 4 -0.53 -15.73 11.69
C VAL A 4 -1.21 -14.37 11.79
N GLY A 5 -0.65 -13.33 11.17
CA GLY A 5 -1.30 -12.03 11.05
C GLY A 5 -2.56 -12.06 10.19
N LEU A 6 -2.58 -12.86 9.11
CA LEU A 6 -3.80 -13.10 8.33
C LEU A 6 -4.86 -13.87 9.13
N ALA A 7 -4.46 -14.80 10.00
CA ALA A 7 -5.39 -15.55 10.83
C ALA A 7 -6.02 -14.69 11.93
N GLU A 8 -5.27 -13.76 12.53
CA GLU A 8 -5.82 -12.82 13.52
C GLU A 8 -6.70 -11.75 12.87
N ALA A 9 -6.31 -11.21 11.70
CA ALA A 9 -7.17 -10.30 10.95
C ALA A 9 -8.47 -11.00 10.50
N ALA A 10 -8.38 -12.25 10.02
CA ALA A 10 -9.54 -13.05 9.64
C ALA A 10 -10.41 -13.46 10.84
N ALA A 11 -9.85 -13.57 12.05
CA ALA A 11 -10.62 -13.86 13.26
C ALA A 11 -11.41 -12.62 13.74
N VAL A 12 -10.83 -11.43 13.62
CA VAL A 12 -11.52 -10.16 13.92
C VAL A 12 -12.60 -9.90 12.87
N ASP A 13 -12.28 -10.05 11.58
CA ASP A 13 -13.26 -9.94 10.49
C ASP A 13 -14.34 -11.03 10.61
N GLY A 14 -13.99 -12.25 11.01
CA GLY A 14 -14.91 -13.36 11.23
C GLY A 14 -15.91 -13.11 12.37
N CYS A 15 -15.47 -12.47 13.44
CA CYS A 15 -16.35 -12.10 14.56
C CYS A 15 -17.31 -10.96 14.18
N LEU A 16 -16.81 -9.97 13.44
CA LEU A 16 -17.63 -8.84 12.95
C LEU A 16 -18.64 -9.31 11.91
N THR A 17 -18.20 -10.13 10.94
CA THR A 17 -19.07 -10.71 9.91
C THR A 17 -20.10 -11.68 10.49
N ALA A 18 -19.75 -12.49 11.50
CA ALA A 18 -20.72 -13.38 12.16
C ALA A 18 -21.83 -12.59 12.88
N ARG A 19 -21.49 -11.48 13.55
CA ARG A 19 -22.49 -10.58 14.15
C ARG A 19 -23.35 -9.89 13.09
N LEU A 20 -22.74 -9.39 12.02
CA LEU A 20 -23.46 -8.74 10.91
C LEU A 20 -24.42 -9.71 10.21
N GLN A 21 -23.99 -10.94 10.00
CA GLN A 21 -24.78 -11.97 9.33
C GLN A 21 -25.93 -12.47 10.21
N GLN A 22 -25.78 -12.42 11.54
CA GLN A 22 -26.84 -12.75 12.49
C GLN A 22 -27.93 -11.66 12.54
N GLU A 23 -27.57 -10.38 12.37
CA GLU A 23 -28.56 -9.30 12.27
C GLU A 23 -29.23 -9.23 10.88
N LEU A 24 -28.49 -9.52 9.80
CA LEU A 24 -29.04 -9.57 8.43
C LEU A 24 -30.07 -10.68 8.24
N CYS A 25 -29.94 -11.81 8.93
CA CYS A 25 -30.90 -12.90 8.86
C CYS A 25 -32.19 -12.67 9.68
N ALA A 26 -32.27 -11.59 10.47
CA ALA A 26 -33.41 -11.31 11.35
C ALA A 26 -34.40 -10.27 10.79
N ASP A 27 -34.10 -9.61 9.66
CA ASP A 27 -34.92 -8.52 9.11
C ASP A 27 -35.70 -8.99 7.87
N ASP A 28 -37.02 -9.23 8.03
CA ASP A 28 -37.95 -9.61 6.96
C ASP A 28 -38.20 -8.41 6.02
N GLY A 29 -37.39 -8.31 4.95
CA GLY A 29 -37.89 -8.05 3.60
C GLY A 29 -38.40 -6.65 3.18
N SER A 30 -38.33 -5.58 3.98
CA SER A 30 -38.85 -4.27 3.50
C SER A 30 -38.04 -3.01 3.83
N GLY A 31 -36.72 -3.07 3.97
CA GLY A 31 -35.96 -1.85 4.27
C GLY A 31 -34.43 -1.93 4.19
N GLU A 32 -33.86 -2.23 3.02
CA GLU A 32 -32.39 -2.22 2.81
C GLU A 32 -31.72 -0.88 3.20
N GLU A 33 -32.37 0.27 2.93
CA GLU A 33 -31.83 1.59 3.33
C GLU A 33 -31.82 1.80 4.85
N THR A 34 -32.74 1.16 5.59
CA THR A 34 -32.80 1.28 7.05
C THR A 34 -31.76 0.40 7.75
N SER A 35 -31.38 -0.76 7.19
CA SER A 35 -30.42 -1.67 7.81
C SER A 35 -29.00 -1.08 7.80
N MET A 36 -28.60 -0.42 6.71
CA MET A 36 -27.28 0.22 6.62
C MET A 36 -27.18 1.44 7.56
N ASN A 37 -28.23 2.26 7.64
CA ASN A 37 -28.29 3.38 8.59
C ASN A 37 -28.28 2.91 10.06
N ARG A 38 -28.91 1.76 10.39
CA ARG A 38 -28.80 1.16 11.72
C ARG A 38 -27.36 0.69 12.01
N LEU A 39 -26.69 0.10 11.03
CA LEU A 39 -25.29 -0.32 11.13
C LEU A 39 -24.36 0.85 11.44
N TYR A 40 -24.49 1.95 10.69
CA TYR A 40 -23.69 3.16 10.89
C TYR A 40 -23.98 3.83 12.24
N LYS A 41 -25.21 3.72 12.75
CA LYS A 41 -25.59 4.24 14.07
C LYS A 41 -24.96 3.46 15.21
N HIS A 42 -24.55 2.21 14.98
CA HIS A 42 -23.85 1.38 15.97
C HIS A 42 -22.32 1.39 15.87
N MET A 43 -21.75 1.94 14.79
CA MET A 43 -20.31 2.23 14.76
C MET A 43 -20.00 3.50 15.55
N ASP A 44 -19.94 3.34 16.87
CA ASP A 44 -19.38 4.37 17.74
C ASP A 44 -17.89 4.56 17.42
N GLY A 45 -17.43 5.82 17.39
CA GLY A 45 -16.04 6.15 17.08
C GLY A 45 -15.03 5.46 18.02
N SER A 46 -15.46 5.03 19.20
CA SER A 46 -14.69 4.21 20.14
C SER A 46 -14.33 2.83 19.58
N GLU A 47 -15.22 2.18 18.83
CA GLU A 47 -14.97 0.86 18.23
C GLU A 47 -13.90 0.97 17.14
N VAL A 48 -14.01 1.99 16.27
CA VAL A 48 -13.00 2.26 15.23
C VAL A 48 -11.65 2.58 15.87
N ALA A 49 -11.64 3.43 16.90
CA ALA A 49 -10.42 3.76 17.62
C ALA A 49 -9.79 2.51 18.28
N PHE A 50 -10.61 1.63 18.86
CA PHE A 50 -10.16 0.38 19.44
C PHE A 50 -9.57 -0.56 18.40
N THR A 51 -10.24 -0.75 17.24
CA THR A 51 -9.71 -1.58 16.14
C THR A 51 -8.38 -1.03 15.64
N CYS A 52 -8.26 0.29 15.42
CA CYS A 52 -7.00 0.91 15.01
C CYS A 52 -5.89 0.70 16.05
N LEU A 53 -6.22 0.80 17.33
CA LEU A 53 -5.27 0.56 18.43
C LEU A 53 -4.79 -0.90 18.44
N VAL A 54 -5.72 -1.87 18.32
CA VAL A 54 -5.38 -3.30 18.28
C VAL A 54 -4.51 -3.62 17.06
N CYS A 55 -4.86 -3.12 15.87
CA CYS A 55 -4.03 -3.28 14.67
C CYS A 55 -2.64 -2.66 14.86
N GLY A 56 -2.56 -1.48 15.47
CA GLY A 56 -1.29 -0.81 15.76
C GLY A 56 -0.39 -1.63 16.71
N ILE A 57 -0.97 -2.19 17.78
CA ILE A 57 -0.25 -3.07 18.71
C ILE A 57 0.21 -4.33 18.00
N ALA A 58 -0.66 -4.99 17.23
CA ALA A 58 -0.32 -6.21 16.50
C ALA A 58 0.83 -5.97 15.50
N MET A 59 0.80 -4.86 14.75
CA MET A 59 1.91 -4.46 13.88
C MET A 59 3.21 -4.21 14.66
N GLY A 60 3.11 -3.56 15.83
CA GLY A 60 4.25 -3.33 16.73
C GLY A 60 4.87 -4.63 17.23
N VAL A 61 4.04 -5.59 17.66
CA VAL A 61 4.49 -6.92 18.11
C VAL A 61 5.14 -7.68 16.97
N GLN A 62 4.52 -7.73 15.79
CA GLN A 62 5.09 -8.37 14.60
C GLN A 62 6.46 -7.77 14.23
N TRP A 63 6.61 -6.45 14.35
CA TRP A 63 7.87 -5.75 14.13
C TRP A 63 8.94 -6.14 15.16
N ILE A 64 8.59 -6.17 16.45
CA ILE A 64 9.52 -6.57 17.52
C ILE A 64 9.99 -8.01 17.29
N VAL A 65 9.08 -8.92 16.96
CA VAL A 65 9.42 -10.32 16.63
C VAL A 65 10.37 -10.37 15.43
N TYR A 66 10.11 -9.56 14.39
CA TYR A 66 11.00 -9.45 13.23
C TYR A 66 12.41 -8.99 13.63
N GLU A 67 12.55 -7.94 14.45
CA GLU A 67 13.86 -7.47 14.91
C GLU A 67 14.58 -8.51 15.80
N ILE A 68 13.86 -9.22 16.68
CA ILE A 68 14.44 -10.32 17.49
C ILE A 68 14.95 -11.44 16.57
N LEU A 69 14.15 -11.87 15.59
CA LEU A 69 14.54 -12.93 14.65
C LEU A 69 15.71 -12.49 13.77
N LYS A 70 15.76 -11.22 13.35
CA LYS A 70 16.86 -10.65 12.55
C LYS A 70 18.20 -10.65 13.29
N MET A 71 18.20 -10.57 14.62
CA MET A 71 19.42 -10.64 15.43
C MET A 71 20.01 -12.06 15.49
N ASN A 72 19.22 -13.10 15.25
CA ASN A 72 19.71 -14.48 15.23
C ASN A 72 20.48 -14.78 13.94
N LYS A 73 21.72 -15.25 14.05
CA LYS A 73 22.62 -15.52 12.91
C LYS A 73 22.01 -16.48 11.87
N PHE A 74 21.29 -17.51 12.33
CA PHE A 74 20.66 -18.49 11.45
C PHE A 74 19.52 -17.86 10.63
N CYS A 75 18.66 -17.09 11.27
CA CYS A 75 17.52 -16.42 10.62
C CYS A 75 17.97 -15.27 9.72
N ARG A 76 19.09 -14.60 10.02
CA ARG A 76 19.65 -13.55 9.17
C ARG A 76 19.93 -14.05 7.74
N GLN A 77 20.29 -15.32 7.57
CA GLN A 77 20.50 -15.91 6.24
C GLN A 77 19.19 -16.07 5.47
N LEU A 78 18.07 -16.37 6.15
CA LEU A 78 16.73 -16.43 5.56
C LEU A 78 16.21 -15.04 5.15
N TYR A 79 16.36 -14.02 5.99
CA TYR A 79 15.88 -12.67 5.68
C TYR A 79 16.75 -11.92 4.67
N CYS A 80 18.04 -12.25 4.60
CA CYS A 80 18.99 -11.61 3.69
C CYS A 80 19.45 -12.57 2.57
N GLN A 81 18.61 -13.51 2.11
CA GLN A 81 18.98 -14.48 1.07
C GLN A 81 19.66 -13.83 -0.14
N HIS A 82 19.18 -12.65 -0.56
CA HIS A 82 19.73 -11.92 -1.68
C HIS A 82 21.18 -11.46 -1.46
N LEU A 83 21.55 -11.05 -0.24
CA LEU A 83 22.93 -10.67 0.07
C LEU A 83 23.89 -11.87 0.09
N TRP A 84 23.39 -13.08 0.33
CA TRP A 84 24.19 -14.30 0.43
C TRP A 84 24.29 -15.08 -0.89
N HIS A 85 23.71 -14.56 -1.97
CA HIS A 85 23.84 -15.20 -3.28
C HIS A 85 25.29 -15.09 -3.76
N PRO A 86 25.94 -16.18 -4.24
CA PRO A 86 27.38 -16.20 -4.55
C PRO A 86 27.79 -15.14 -5.58
N LYS A 87 26.96 -14.91 -6.61
CA LYS A 87 27.18 -13.84 -7.60
C LYS A 87 27.20 -12.44 -6.99
N GLU A 88 26.41 -12.23 -5.93
CA GLU A 88 26.31 -10.95 -5.24
C GLU A 88 27.50 -10.73 -4.30
N ILE A 89 28.00 -11.81 -3.68
CA ILE A 89 29.22 -11.78 -2.87
C ILE A 89 30.43 -11.38 -3.72
N GLU A 90 30.54 -11.92 -4.94
CA GLU A 90 31.59 -11.55 -5.90
C GLU A 90 31.46 -10.08 -6.35
N ARG A 91 30.23 -9.62 -6.63
CA ARG A 91 29.98 -8.21 -6.95
C ARG A 91 30.35 -7.30 -5.78
N ASN A 92 29.98 -7.66 -4.56
CA ASN A 92 30.27 -6.88 -3.36
C ASN A 92 31.76 -6.83 -3.00
N ARG A 93 32.53 -7.85 -3.40
CA ARG A 93 34.01 -7.84 -3.25
C ARG A 93 34.70 -6.87 -4.21
N THR A 94 34.09 -6.56 -5.35
CA THR A 94 34.67 -5.66 -6.37
C THR A 94 34.25 -4.20 -6.18
N LEU A 95 33.23 -3.93 -5.37
CA LEU A 95 32.74 -2.58 -5.06
C LEU A 95 33.63 -1.88 -4.01
N GLN A 96 33.90 -0.58 -4.22
CA GLN A 96 34.74 0.21 -3.33
C GLN A 96 34.07 0.39 -1.95
N PRO A 97 34.85 0.57 -0.86
CA PRO A 97 34.31 0.71 0.50
C PRO A 97 33.31 1.85 0.71
N GLY A 98 33.31 2.87 -0.16
CA GLY A 98 32.36 3.99 -0.15
C GLY A 98 30.96 3.65 -0.68
N ASP A 99 30.81 2.56 -1.44
CA ASP A 99 29.55 2.14 -2.05
C ASP A 99 28.80 1.09 -1.22
N ARG A 100 29.28 0.77 -0.01
CA ARG A 100 28.63 -0.23 0.83
C ARG A 100 27.20 0.21 1.14
N PRO A 101 26.21 -0.71 1.09
CA PRO A 101 24.84 -0.36 1.42
C PRO A 101 24.80 0.25 2.83
N PRO A 102 24.06 1.36 3.01
CA PRO A 102 23.98 2.01 4.32
C PRO A 102 23.54 0.98 5.35
N LYS A 103 24.18 0.97 6.53
CA LYS A 103 23.75 0.11 7.64
C LYS A 103 22.34 0.53 8.04
N ILE A 104 21.35 -0.26 7.65
CA ILE A 104 19.93 -0.06 7.99
C ILE A 104 19.76 -0.43 9.48
N TRP A 105 19.86 0.58 10.35
CA TRP A 105 19.74 0.51 11.81
C TRP A 105 19.27 1.90 12.29
N PRO A 106 18.28 2.10 13.18
CA PRO A 106 16.94 1.53 13.37
C PRO A 106 15.85 2.37 12.62
N PHE A 107 14.54 2.20 12.94
CA PHE A 107 13.34 2.81 12.31
C PHE A 107 13.47 4.24 11.73
N PRO A 108 14.05 5.25 12.42
CA PRO A 108 14.20 6.59 11.84
C PRO A 108 15.09 6.60 10.59
N THR A 109 16.08 5.70 10.48
CA THR A 109 16.88 5.57 9.27
C THR A 109 16.12 4.92 8.13
N ILE A 110 15.11 4.09 8.40
CA ILE A 110 14.27 3.50 7.35
C ILE A 110 13.37 4.59 6.76
N LEU A 111 12.71 5.38 7.61
CA LEU A 111 11.87 6.49 7.15
C LEU A 111 12.72 7.54 6.41
N HIS A 112 13.86 7.91 6.98
CA HIS A 112 14.81 8.81 6.33
C HIS A 112 15.32 8.22 5.01
N SER A 113 15.66 6.93 4.98
CA SER A 113 16.05 6.25 3.75
C SER A 113 14.92 6.27 2.74
N TRP A 114 13.66 6.06 3.14
CA TRP A 114 12.49 6.14 2.27
C TRP A 114 12.38 7.51 1.58
N PHE A 115 12.62 8.61 2.29
CA PHE A 115 12.66 9.94 1.68
C PHE A 115 13.95 10.22 0.90
N THR A 116 15.07 9.58 1.27
CA THR A 116 16.40 9.76 0.64
C THR A 116 16.66 8.81 -0.53
N LEU A 117 15.81 7.78 -0.70
CA LEU A 117 15.85 6.71 -1.70
C LEU A 117 15.67 7.22 -3.14
N ARG A 118 15.51 8.53 -3.31
CA ARG A 118 15.40 9.20 -4.60
C ARG A 118 16.64 9.04 -5.48
N LYS A 119 17.78 8.62 -4.91
CA LYS A 119 19.06 8.48 -5.62
C LYS A 119 19.10 7.19 -6.45
N TYR A 120 19.66 7.27 -7.66
CA TYR A 120 19.87 6.13 -8.57
C TYR A 120 20.88 5.10 -8.03
N ASP A 121 21.50 5.39 -6.89
CA ASP A 121 22.53 4.59 -6.23
C ASP A 121 22.07 3.16 -5.88
N LEU A 122 20.76 2.93 -5.77
CA LEU A 122 20.17 1.63 -5.43
C LEU A 122 19.86 0.74 -6.64
N LEU A 123 19.83 1.34 -7.83
CA LEU A 123 19.53 0.64 -9.08
C LEU A 123 20.46 -0.56 -9.35
N PRO A 124 21.79 -0.50 -9.12
CA PRO A 124 22.66 -1.66 -9.33
C PRO A 124 22.49 -2.76 -8.29
N TRP A 125 21.85 -2.48 -7.14
CA TRP A 125 21.74 -3.42 -6.02
C TRP A 125 20.46 -4.25 -6.04
N ILE A 126 19.34 -3.62 -6.35
CA ILE A 126 18.00 -4.22 -6.24
C ILE A 126 17.48 -4.64 -7.63
N GLY A 127 18.14 -4.17 -8.69
CA GLY A 127 17.69 -4.34 -10.06
C GLY A 127 16.60 -3.33 -10.44
N PRO A 128 16.30 -3.22 -11.74
CA PRO A 128 15.43 -2.18 -12.26
C PRO A 128 13.97 -2.40 -11.84
N ASP A 129 13.50 -3.65 -11.79
CA ASP A 129 12.10 -3.97 -11.52
C ASP A 129 11.71 -3.62 -10.06
N ALA A 130 12.51 -4.08 -9.10
CA ALA A 130 12.27 -3.80 -7.70
C ALA A 130 12.49 -2.32 -7.34
N PHE A 131 13.43 -1.64 -7.98
CA PHE A 131 13.56 -0.18 -7.86
C PHE A 131 12.27 0.55 -8.29
N MET A 132 11.61 0.09 -9.35
CA MET A 132 10.36 0.68 -9.82
C MET A 132 9.20 0.42 -8.86
N VAL A 133 9.09 -0.78 -8.29
CA VAL A 133 8.06 -1.09 -7.29
C VAL A 133 8.23 -0.20 -6.05
N LEU A 134 9.46 -0.02 -5.56
CA LEU A 134 9.74 0.86 -4.42
C LEU A 134 9.30 2.30 -4.68
N ARG A 135 9.64 2.84 -5.86
CA ARG A 135 9.22 4.18 -6.25
C ARG A 135 7.71 4.30 -6.43
N TYR A 136 7.06 3.29 -7.01
CA TYR A 136 5.61 3.27 -7.14
C TYR A 136 4.93 3.36 -5.77
N CYS A 137 5.39 2.57 -4.80
CA CYS A 137 4.88 2.63 -3.42
C CYS A 137 5.11 4.02 -2.79
N GLN A 138 6.26 4.66 -3.02
CA GLN A 138 6.53 6.01 -2.55
C GLN A 138 5.59 7.05 -3.16
N THR A 139 5.35 6.99 -4.47
CA THR A 139 4.42 7.90 -5.15
C THR A 139 2.99 7.69 -4.69
N CYS A 140 2.57 6.43 -4.47
CA CYS A 140 1.26 6.12 -3.90
C CYS A 140 1.12 6.68 -2.47
N PHE A 141 2.14 6.49 -1.63
CA PHE A 141 2.13 7.04 -0.28
C PHE A 141 2.06 8.57 -0.28
N LEU A 142 2.87 9.24 -1.11
CA LEU A 142 2.83 10.69 -1.26
C LEU A 142 1.46 11.17 -1.76
N PHE A 143 0.86 10.46 -2.73
CA PHE A 143 -0.49 10.73 -3.19
C PHE A 143 -1.51 10.60 -2.06
N CYS A 144 -1.46 9.53 -1.26
CA CYS A 144 -2.32 9.37 -0.10
C CYS A 144 -2.15 10.50 0.92
N CYS A 145 -0.93 11.00 1.14
CA CYS A 145 -0.70 12.16 2.01
C CYS A 145 -1.36 13.43 1.45
N TRP A 146 -1.19 13.72 0.15
CA TRP A 146 -1.85 14.86 -0.49
C TRP A 146 -3.37 14.73 -0.49
N ALA A 147 -3.88 13.52 -0.75
CA ALA A 147 -5.30 13.20 -0.70
C ALA A 147 -5.86 13.39 0.71
N ALA A 148 -5.14 12.94 1.74
CA ALA A 148 -5.51 13.19 3.12
C ALA A 148 -5.56 14.69 3.41
N VAL A 149 -4.50 15.44 3.12
CA VAL A 149 -4.46 16.91 3.38
C VAL A 149 -5.60 17.63 2.67
N LEU A 150 -5.83 17.35 1.39
CA LEU A 150 -6.93 17.94 0.63
C LEU A 150 -8.29 17.53 1.21
N SER A 151 -8.44 16.28 1.61
CA SER A 151 -9.68 15.79 2.22
C SER A 151 -9.94 16.48 3.55
N PHE A 152 -8.94 16.55 4.43
CA PHE A 152 -9.02 17.27 5.70
C PHE A 152 -9.34 18.76 5.49
N ALA A 153 -8.73 19.40 4.50
CA ALA A 153 -8.94 20.82 4.22
C ALA A 153 -10.31 21.15 3.59
N THR A 154 -10.92 20.22 2.86
CA THR A 154 -12.18 20.46 2.13
C THR A 154 -13.39 19.80 2.79
N LEU A 155 -13.28 18.54 3.23
CA LEU A 155 -14.39 17.79 3.81
C LEU A 155 -14.73 18.28 5.23
N ILE A 156 -13.74 18.60 6.07
CA ILE A 156 -14.03 19.08 7.45
C ILE A 156 -14.87 20.35 7.47
N PRO A 157 -14.47 21.46 6.81
CA PRO A 157 -15.28 22.67 6.85
C PRO A 157 -16.65 22.47 6.20
N MET A 158 -16.72 21.64 5.16
CA MET A 158 -17.97 21.30 4.49
C MET A 158 -18.96 20.58 5.42
N TYR A 159 -18.50 19.57 6.16
CA TYR A 159 -19.35 18.84 7.11
C TYR A 159 -19.68 19.67 8.35
N TRP A 160 -18.80 20.60 8.75
CA TRP A 160 -19.08 21.53 9.85
C TRP A 160 -20.16 22.56 9.50
N SER A 161 -20.23 23.00 8.23
CA SER A 161 -21.26 23.94 7.75
C SER A 161 -22.60 23.27 7.41
N GLY A 162 -22.74 21.95 7.60
CA GLY A 162 -24.00 21.23 7.41
C GLY A 162 -25.03 21.63 8.46
N GLU A 163 -26.11 22.28 8.03
CA GLU A 163 -27.13 22.88 8.88
C GLU A 163 -28.27 21.91 9.26
N ASN A 164 -28.08 20.61 9.01
CA ASN A 164 -29.08 19.60 9.33
C ASN A 164 -29.09 19.31 10.84
N ASP A 165 -30.31 19.21 11.37
CA ASP A 165 -30.71 19.07 12.77
C ASP A 165 -29.61 18.60 13.75
N SER A 166 -29.54 19.29 14.90
CA SER A 166 -28.65 19.07 16.05
C SER A 166 -28.69 17.66 16.69
N LEU A 167 -29.40 16.71 16.07
CA LEU A 167 -29.59 15.32 16.47
C LEU A 167 -28.69 14.33 15.72
N VAL A 168 -27.89 14.76 14.74
CA VAL A 168 -26.91 13.88 14.08
C VAL A 168 -25.64 13.80 14.93
N TYR A 169 -25.33 12.61 15.45
CA TYR A 169 -24.14 12.34 16.24
C TYR A 169 -23.26 11.26 15.56
N GLY A 170 -21.95 11.29 15.84
CA GLY A 170 -20.99 10.27 15.42
C GLY A 170 -20.58 10.35 13.94
N VAL A 171 -20.30 9.19 13.33
CA VAL A 171 -19.77 9.07 11.95
C VAL A 171 -20.74 9.62 10.89
N ASN A 172 -22.04 9.67 11.21
CA ASN A 172 -23.06 10.23 10.34
C ASN A 172 -22.88 11.74 10.08
N LEU A 173 -22.14 12.45 10.95
CA LEU A 173 -21.78 13.85 10.72
C LEU A 173 -20.86 14.04 9.52
N LEU A 174 -20.06 13.02 9.19
CA LEU A 174 -19.08 13.00 8.10
C LEU A 174 -19.63 12.35 6.81
N SER A 175 -20.94 12.12 6.76
CA SER A 175 -21.61 11.49 5.60
C SER A 175 -22.22 12.53 4.67
N PHE A 176 -22.26 12.22 3.37
CA PHE A 176 -22.99 13.02 2.37
C PHE A 176 -24.47 13.20 2.69
N SER A 177 -25.06 12.29 3.48
CA SER A 177 -26.44 12.39 3.94
C SER A 177 -26.68 13.60 4.85
N ASN A 178 -25.63 14.17 5.46
CA ASN A 178 -25.73 15.35 6.30
C ASN A 178 -25.81 16.67 5.51
N LEU A 179 -25.62 16.66 4.19
CA LEU A 179 -25.74 17.86 3.37
C LEU A 179 -27.09 17.96 2.69
N ASP A 180 -27.67 19.16 2.74
CA ASP A 180 -28.84 19.48 1.92
C ASP A 180 -28.46 19.46 0.43
N ARG A 181 -29.32 18.82 -0.38
CA ARG A 181 -29.16 18.71 -1.84
C ARG A 181 -29.22 20.07 -2.55
N SER A 182 -29.84 21.07 -1.93
CA SER A 182 -29.92 22.44 -2.48
C SER A 182 -28.62 23.24 -2.30
N SER A 183 -27.70 22.72 -1.49
CA SER A 183 -26.51 23.44 -1.06
C SER A 183 -25.40 23.46 -2.11
N GLN A 184 -24.77 24.63 -2.28
CA GLN A 184 -23.59 24.80 -3.16
C GLN A 184 -22.41 23.92 -2.74
N TRP A 185 -22.37 23.51 -1.47
CA TRP A 185 -21.36 22.64 -0.89
C TRP A 185 -21.37 21.21 -1.50
N PHE A 186 -22.46 20.79 -2.15
CA PHE A 186 -22.55 19.49 -2.82
C PHE A 186 -21.50 19.30 -3.94
N TRP A 187 -21.06 20.38 -4.58
CA TRP A 187 -20.09 20.33 -5.68
C TRP A 187 -18.63 20.26 -5.19
N SER A 188 -18.35 20.63 -3.94
CA SER A 188 -17.01 20.56 -3.33
C SER A 188 -16.34 19.18 -3.41
N PRO A 189 -16.97 18.07 -2.99
CA PRO A 189 -16.38 16.73 -3.08
C PRO A 189 -16.13 16.30 -4.53
N VAL A 190 -17.01 16.69 -5.45
CA VAL A 190 -16.89 16.42 -6.89
C VAL A 190 -15.68 17.14 -7.44
N ALA A 191 -15.54 18.43 -7.14
CA ALA A 191 -14.37 19.24 -7.52
C ALA A 191 -13.07 18.66 -6.92
N ALA A 192 -13.08 18.29 -5.64
CA ALA A 192 -11.94 17.66 -4.98
C ALA A 192 -11.55 16.33 -5.64
N ALA A 193 -12.53 15.48 -6.01
CA ALA A 193 -12.29 14.22 -6.70
C ALA A 193 -11.65 14.42 -8.09
N TYR A 194 -12.09 15.43 -8.86
CA TYR A 194 -11.45 15.78 -10.13
C TYR A 194 -10.02 16.28 -9.93
N ILE A 195 -9.77 17.14 -8.95
CA ILE A 195 -8.42 17.64 -8.63
C ILE A 195 -7.50 16.48 -8.24
N LEU A 196 -7.98 15.57 -7.37
CA LEU A 196 -7.21 14.40 -6.95
C LEU A 196 -6.95 13.44 -8.12
N SER A 197 -7.93 13.22 -8.99
CA SER A 197 -7.78 12.37 -10.17
C SER A 197 -6.75 12.96 -11.15
N ALA A 198 -6.82 14.28 -11.40
CA ALA A 198 -5.85 14.98 -12.24
C ALA A 198 -4.44 14.93 -11.65
N LEU A 199 -4.31 15.14 -10.33
CA LEU A 199 -3.04 15.02 -9.61
C LEU A 199 -2.47 13.60 -9.69
N PHE A 200 -3.31 12.58 -9.52
CA PHE A 200 -2.91 11.17 -9.62
C PHE A 200 -2.40 10.85 -11.02
N LEU A 201 -3.14 11.21 -12.07
CA LEU A 201 -2.74 11.01 -13.46
C LEU A 201 -1.45 11.77 -13.79
N PHE A 202 -1.29 13.00 -13.29
CA PHE A 202 -0.07 13.77 -13.44
C PHE A 202 1.14 13.07 -12.82
N LEU A 203 1.03 12.63 -11.56
CA LEU A 203 2.08 11.88 -10.86
C LEU A 203 2.43 10.58 -11.58
N LEU A 204 1.40 9.83 -12.01
CA LEU A 204 1.57 8.57 -12.73
C LEU A 204 2.27 8.79 -14.08
N SER A 205 1.87 9.81 -14.84
CA SER A 205 2.51 10.14 -16.13
C SER A 205 3.99 10.51 -15.99
N ARG A 206 4.35 11.15 -14.86
CA ARG A 206 5.73 11.54 -14.56
C ARG A 206 6.58 10.32 -14.22
N GLU A 207 6.09 9.45 -13.34
CA GLU A 207 6.80 8.23 -12.98
C GLU A 207 6.86 7.24 -14.15
N TYR A 208 5.83 7.18 -14.99
CA TYR A 208 5.83 6.34 -16.20
C TYR A 208 6.90 6.77 -17.21
N ARG A 209 7.10 8.07 -17.42
CA ARG A 209 8.19 8.57 -18.27
C ARG A 209 9.56 8.22 -17.70
N LEU A 210 9.73 8.35 -16.38
CA LEU A 210 10.96 7.94 -15.71
C LEU A 210 11.22 6.43 -15.88
N PHE A 211 10.18 5.61 -15.74
CA PHE A 211 10.27 4.17 -15.97
C PHE A 211 10.81 3.84 -17.36
N ALA A 212 10.22 4.46 -18.38
CA ALA A 212 10.62 4.26 -19.76
C ALA A 212 12.11 4.56 -19.96
N HIS A 213 12.60 5.67 -19.38
CA HIS A 213 14.01 6.05 -19.43
C HIS A 213 14.94 5.07 -18.70
N VAL A 214 14.60 4.67 -17.46
CA VAL A 214 15.42 3.72 -16.69
C VAL A 214 15.48 2.37 -17.40
N ARG A 215 14.35 1.91 -17.94
CA ARG A 215 14.26 0.65 -18.68
C ARG A 215 15.07 0.72 -19.97
N SER A 216 14.96 1.79 -20.76
CA SER A 216 15.74 1.93 -21.99
C SER A 216 17.24 1.98 -21.68
N ALA A 217 17.65 2.74 -20.66
CA ALA A 217 19.05 2.83 -20.24
C ALA A 217 19.60 1.47 -19.80
N TRP A 218 18.84 0.74 -18.99
CA TRP A 218 19.22 -0.59 -18.52
C TRP A 218 19.36 -1.60 -19.66
N VAL A 219 18.43 -1.58 -20.61
CA VAL A 219 18.50 -2.44 -21.80
C VAL A 219 19.75 -2.11 -22.62
N THR A 220 20.03 -0.83 -22.85
CA THR A 220 21.24 -0.43 -23.61
C THR A 220 22.55 -0.75 -22.89
N SER A 221 22.56 -0.82 -21.55
CA SER A 221 23.76 -1.12 -20.78
C SER A 221 24.05 -2.62 -20.62
N MET A 222 23.17 -3.51 -21.08
CA MET A 222 23.39 -4.96 -20.94
C MET A 222 24.52 -5.47 -21.86
N PRO A 223 25.52 -6.20 -21.34
CA PRO A 223 26.60 -6.77 -22.15
C PRO A 223 26.10 -7.85 -23.13
N GLY A 224 26.74 -7.93 -24.31
CA GLY A 224 26.31 -8.68 -25.50
C GLY A 224 25.99 -10.18 -25.34
N LYS A 225 26.41 -10.85 -24.26
CA LYS A 225 26.19 -12.29 -24.05
C LYS A 225 24.74 -12.65 -23.67
N ASP A 226 24.03 -11.77 -22.96
CA ASP A 226 22.64 -12.01 -22.52
C ASP A 226 21.61 -11.76 -23.64
N TRP A 227 22.01 -10.99 -24.67
CA TRP A 227 21.18 -10.69 -25.84
C TRP A 227 20.92 -11.92 -26.72
N GLN A 228 21.89 -12.84 -26.79
CA GLN A 228 21.77 -14.08 -27.56
C GLN A 228 20.66 -14.98 -26.97
N GLN A 229 20.54 -15.05 -25.65
CA GLN A 229 19.59 -15.92 -24.96
C GLN A 229 18.13 -15.45 -25.07
N ARG A 230 17.89 -14.14 -25.31
CA ARG A 230 16.54 -13.58 -25.54
C ARG A 230 16.08 -13.65 -26.99
N ARG A 231 17.00 -13.70 -27.96
CA ARG A 231 16.63 -13.82 -29.38
C ARG A 231 16.29 -15.23 -29.81
N SER A 232 16.65 -16.25 -29.04
CA SER A 232 16.19 -17.61 -29.29
C SER A 232 14.66 -17.62 -29.18
N PRO A 233 13.90 -17.69 -30.29
CA PRO A 233 12.47 -17.83 -30.19
C PRO A 233 12.23 -19.09 -29.37
N LYS A 234 11.44 -18.99 -28.31
CA LYS A 234 10.93 -20.19 -27.65
C LYS A 234 9.99 -20.84 -28.66
N VAL A 235 10.53 -21.68 -29.52
CA VAL A 235 9.75 -22.52 -30.42
C VAL A 235 8.92 -23.41 -29.52
N HIS A 236 7.66 -23.02 -29.31
CA HIS A 236 6.68 -23.90 -28.69
C HIS A 236 6.38 -24.93 -29.78
N GLY A 237 7.17 -26.00 -29.80
CA GLY A 237 6.91 -27.12 -30.68
C GLY A 237 5.50 -27.68 -30.39
N PRO A 238 4.81 -28.24 -31.39
CA PRO A 238 3.52 -28.87 -31.14
C PRO A 238 3.71 -29.96 -30.09
N VAL A 239 2.95 -29.85 -29.00
CA VAL A 239 2.84 -30.91 -27.99
C VAL A 239 2.15 -32.07 -28.70
N LEU A 240 2.95 -32.97 -29.28
CA LEU A 240 2.46 -34.21 -29.87
C LEU A 240 1.82 -35.01 -28.74
N PHE A 241 0.50 -34.96 -28.68
CA PHE A 241 -0.34 -35.89 -27.94
C PHE A 241 0.07 -37.30 -28.36
N SER A 242 0.82 -37.98 -27.48
CA SER A 242 1.01 -39.41 -27.55
C SER A 242 -0.33 -40.05 -27.20
N ALA A 243 -1.14 -40.32 -28.22
CA ALA A 243 -2.32 -41.16 -28.10
C ALA A 243 -1.84 -42.60 -27.89
N ARG A 244 -2.11 -43.13 -26.69
CA ARG A 244 -2.07 -44.56 -26.39
C ARG A 244 -3.39 -45.21 -26.78
#